data_AF-L0AEM6-F1
#
_entry.id   AF-L0AEM6-F1
#
_cell.length_a   1.000
_cell.length_b   1.000
_cell.length_c   1.000
_cell.angle_alpha   90.00
_cell.angle_beta   90.00
_cell.angle_gamma   90.00
#
_symmetry.space_group_name_H-M   'P 1'
#
loop_
_entity.id
_entity.type
_entity.pdbx_description
1 polymer ?
#
loop_
_entity_poly.entity_id
_entity_poly.type
_entity_poly.pdbx_seq_one_letter_code
_entity_poly.pdbx_strand_id
1 'polypeptide(L)'
;MFETVTQRFGDEDERAVSPVIGVILMVAITVILAAVIATFVLGIGDDVQQDPQAGVNIDDADQSEVEVSLTSLGNADGVAIVDANDGEPIDDGVLTSTGMAETVENGDKSYTVVAYIGELDDEPKGEPVDDQATATATIGDFEVDGD
;
A
#
# COMPACT_ATOMS: atom_id res chain seq x y z
N MET A 1 -49.02 -70.81 -6.72
CA MET A 1 -47.76 -70.69 -7.49
C MET A 1 -48.15 -69.93 -8.75
N PHE A 2 -47.85 -68.64 -8.95
CA PHE A 2 -46.67 -67.84 -8.62
C PHE A 2 -47.09 -66.40 -8.31
N GLU A 3 -46.43 -65.78 -7.33
CA GLU A 3 -46.52 -64.33 -7.07
C GLU A 3 -45.90 -63.55 -8.24
N THR A 4 -46.60 -62.49 -8.65
CA THR A 4 -46.09 -61.47 -9.56
C THR A 4 -45.00 -60.69 -8.83
N VAL A 5 -43.78 -60.80 -9.37
CA VAL A 5 -42.58 -60.09 -8.97
C VAL A 5 -42.84 -58.58 -8.90
N THR A 6 -42.86 -58.04 -7.68
CA THR A 6 -42.71 -56.59 -7.44
C THR A 6 -41.22 -56.27 -7.51
N GLN A 7 -40.71 -55.99 -8.71
CA GLN A 7 -39.40 -55.40 -8.91
C GLN A 7 -39.56 -53.88 -8.84
N ARG A 8 -39.44 -53.33 -7.64
CA ARG A 8 -39.17 -51.90 -7.47
C ARG A 8 -37.75 -51.65 -7.98
N PHE A 9 -37.65 -51.01 -9.14
CA PHE A 9 -36.44 -50.32 -9.54
C PHE A 9 -36.24 -49.19 -8.53
N GLY A 10 -35.10 -49.21 -7.84
CA GLY A 10 -34.68 -48.13 -6.95
C GLY A 10 -34.68 -46.80 -7.70
N ASP A 11 -35.11 -45.78 -7.00
CA ASP A 11 -35.35 -44.42 -7.47
C ASP A 11 -34.19 -43.86 -8.32
N GLU A 12 -34.56 -43.08 -9.33
CA GLU A 12 -33.74 -42.57 -10.43
C GLU A 12 -32.64 -41.57 -9.99
N ASP A 13 -32.44 -41.41 -8.69
CA ASP A 13 -31.57 -40.43 -8.05
C ASP A 13 -30.22 -41.02 -7.57
N GLU A 14 -30.12 -42.34 -7.46
CA GLU A 14 -28.90 -43.00 -6.96
C GLU A 14 -27.94 -43.33 -8.13
N ARG A 15 -27.41 -42.28 -8.77
CA ARG A 15 -26.29 -42.42 -9.71
C ARG A 15 -25.05 -42.88 -8.94
N ALA A 16 -24.92 -44.18 -8.73
CA ALA A 16 -23.73 -44.83 -8.22
C ALA A 16 -22.57 -44.55 -9.19
N VAL A 17 -21.73 -43.59 -8.81
CA VAL A 17 -20.53 -43.25 -9.58
C VAL A 17 -19.60 -44.46 -9.51
N SER A 18 -19.08 -44.91 -10.66
CA SER A 18 -18.13 -46.01 -10.65
C SER A 18 -16.89 -45.63 -9.83
N PRO A 19 -16.24 -46.56 -9.10
CA PRO A 19 -15.13 -46.25 -8.21
C PRO A 19 -14.02 -45.42 -8.86
N VAL A 20 -13.74 -45.68 -10.14
CA VAL A 20 -12.71 -44.96 -10.92
C VAL A 20 -13.18 -43.54 -11.28
N ILE A 21 -14.43 -43.38 -11.69
CA ILE A 21 -14.98 -42.07 -12.05
C ILE A 21 -15.13 -41.19 -10.80
N GLY A 22 -15.50 -41.78 -9.66
CA GLY A 22 -15.57 -41.06 -8.39
C GLY A 22 -14.23 -40.46 -7.97
N VAL A 23 -13.14 -41.22 -8.12
CA VAL A 23 -11.79 -40.73 -7.81
C VAL A 23 -11.39 -39.59 -8.74
N ILE A 24 -11.64 -39.71 -10.05
CA ILE A 24 -11.31 -38.66 -11.01
C ILE A 24 -12.08 -37.37 -10.70
N LEU A 25 -13.38 -37.47 -10.40
CA LEU A 25 -14.21 -36.32 -10.07
C LEU A 25 -13.80 -35.64 -8.75
N MET A 26 -13.45 -36.43 -7.74
CA MET A 26 -12.98 -35.91 -6.45
C MET A 26 -11.64 -35.17 -6.59
N VAL A 27 -10.70 -35.75 -7.35
CA VAL A 27 -9.40 -35.11 -7.59
C VAL A 27 -9.55 -33.87 -8.46
N ALA A 28 -10.38 -33.91 -9.50
CA ALA A 28 -10.57 -32.77 -10.40
C ALA A 28 -11.08 -31.53 -9.66
N ILE A 29 -12.12 -31.67 -8.84
CA ILE A 29 -12.70 -30.54 -8.10
C ILE A 29 -11.71 -29.98 -7.08
N THR A 30 -11.03 -30.85 -6.33
CA THR A 30 -10.05 -30.40 -5.33
C THR A 30 -8.87 -29.67 -5.94
N VAL A 31 -8.39 -30.09 -7.12
CA VAL A 31 -7.33 -29.39 -7.86
C VAL A 31 -7.80 -28.02 -8.35
N ILE A 32 -9.02 -27.91 -8.88
CA ILE A 32 -9.58 -26.62 -9.31
C ILE A 32 -9.72 -25.68 -8.12
N LEU A 33 -10.32 -26.14 -7.01
CA LEU A 33 -10.50 -25.31 -5.81
C LEU A 33 -9.16 -24.86 -5.23
N ALA A 34 -8.16 -25.76 -5.16
CA ALA A 34 -6.83 -25.41 -4.68
C ALA A 34 -6.16 -24.35 -5.57
N ALA A 35 -6.24 -24.49 -6.89
CA ALA A 35 -5.67 -23.51 -7.83
C ALA A 35 -6.34 -22.13 -7.71
N VAL A 36 -7.67 -22.11 -7.62
CA VAL A 36 -8.44 -20.85 -7.50
C VAL A 36 -8.12 -20.15 -6.18
N ILE A 37 -8.12 -20.87 -5.06
CA ILE A 37 -7.79 -20.27 -3.75
C ILE A 37 -6.34 -19.80 -3.74
N ALA A 38 -5.40 -20.53 -4.35
CA ALA A 38 -4.02 -20.08 -4.47
C ALA A 38 -3.91 -18.73 -5.20
N THR A 39 -4.67 -18.52 -6.29
CA THR A 39 -4.70 -17.22 -6.98
C THR A 39 -5.34 -16.11 -6.14
N PHE A 40 -6.38 -16.42 -5.37
CA PHE A 40 -7.01 -15.43 -4.48
C PHE A 40 -6.10 -15.07 -3.29
N VAL A 41 -5.41 -16.04 -2.70
CA VAL A 41 -4.49 -15.82 -1.58
C VAL A 41 -3.24 -15.09 -2.05
N LEU A 42 -2.69 -15.42 -3.21
CA LEU A 42 -1.56 -14.70 -3.79
C LEU A 42 -1.94 -13.28 -4.18
N GLY A 43 -3.14 -13.07 -4.74
CA GLY A 43 -3.64 -11.75 -5.12
C GLY A 43 -3.86 -10.79 -3.93
N ILE A 44 -4.05 -11.29 -2.72
CA ILE A 44 -4.15 -10.46 -1.50
C ILE A 44 -2.77 -9.93 -1.06
N GLY A 45 -1.67 -10.55 -1.49
CA GLY A 45 -0.33 -10.13 -1.11
C GLY A 45 0.15 -8.85 -1.80
N ASP A 46 -0.31 -8.57 -3.02
CA ASP A 46 0.12 -7.39 -3.80
C ASP A 46 -0.54 -6.09 -3.31
N ASP A 47 -1.74 -6.16 -2.74
CA ASP A 47 -2.47 -4.98 -2.23
C ASP A 47 -2.07 -4.57 -0.81
N VAL A 48 -1.09 -5.24 -0.18
CA VAL A 48 -0.54 -4.83 1.13
C VAL A 48 0.73 -3.99 0.94
N GLN A 49 0.75 -3.12 -0.07
CA GLN A 49 1.67 -1.98 -0.04
C GLN A 49 1.18 -1.05 1.08
N GLN A 50 1.92 -1.05 2.20
CA GLN A 50 1.65 -0.13 3.29
C GLN A 50 2.10 1.25 2.85
N ASP A 51 1.16 2.19 2.72
CA ASP A 51 1.50 3.59 2.51
C ASP A 51 2.46 4.06 3.63
N PRO A 52 3.50 4.84 3.32
CA PRO A 52 4.37 5.40 4.36
C PRO A 52 3.54 6.20 5.36
N GLN A 53 3.78 5.99 6.65
CA GLN A 53 3.19 6.81 7.72
C GLN A 53 4.32 7.35 8.58
N ALA A 54 4.41 8.67 8.67
CA ALA A 54 5.30 9.38 9.59
C ALA A 54 4.51 10.49 10.32
N GLY A 55 4.90 10.75 11.56
CA GLY A 55 4.40 11.87 12.35
C GLY A 55 5.34 13.06 12.23
N VAL A 56 4.84 14.18 11.74
CA VAL A 56 5.56 15.44 11.63
C VAL A 56 4.77 16.51 12.37
N ASN A 57 5.50 17.45 12.99
CA ASN A 57 4.94 18.64 13.57
C ASN A 57 5.38 19.84 12.73
N ILE A 58 4.40 20.53 12.16
CA ILE A 58 4.59 21.76 11.38
C ILE A 58 4.25 22.90 12.35
N ASP A 59 5.22 23.78 12.60
CA ASP A 59 5.05 25.00 13.38
C ASP A 59 4.97 26.19 12.42
N ASP A 60 3.75 26.65 12.16
CA ASP A 60 3.39 27.77 11.29
C ASP A 60 3.13 29.07 12.07
N ALA A 61 3.69 29.20 13.29
CA ALA A 61 3.48 30.36 14.15
C ALA A 61 3.89 31.69 13.46
N ASP A 62 4.93 31.66 12.64
CA ASP A 62 5.41 32.77 11.82
C ASP A 62 5.21 32.40 10.35
N GLN A 63 4.27 33.05 9.66
CA GLN A 63 3.98 32.71 8.25
C GLN A 63 5.18 32.95 7.31
N SER A 64 6.18 33.74 7.74
CA SER A 64 7.42 33.98 6.97
C SER A 64 8.48 32.87 7.17
N GLU A 65 8.36 32.05 8.22
CA GLU A 65 9.33 31.02 8.61
C GLU A 65 8.58 29.83 9.23
N VAL A 66 8.49 28.71 8.50
CA VAL A 66 7.78 27.51 8.99
C VAL A 66 8.80 26.43 9.38
N GLU A 67 8.74 25.97 10.64
CA GLU A 67 9.58 24.87 11.13
C GLU A 67 8.85 23.54 10.98
N VAL A 68 9.47 22.58 10.30
CA VAL A 68 8.95 21.23 10.12
C VAL A 68 9.83 20.26 10.88
N SER A 69 9.29 19.62 11.92
CA SER A 69 10.03 18.71 12.79
C SER A 69 9.49 17.27 12.74
N LEU A 70 10.39 16.31 12.58
CA LEU A 70 10.03 14.90 12.51
C LEU A 70 9.86 14.30 13.91
N THR A 71 8.63 13.90 14.26
CA THR A 71 8.29 13.37 15.58
C THR A 71 8.32 11.84 15.64
N SER A 72 7.97 11.16 14.53
CA SER A 72 7.94 9.70 14.44
C SER A 72 8.09 9.25 12.99
N LEU A 73 8.92 8.24 12.72
CA LEU A 73 9.05 7.66 11.37
C LEU A 73 7.96 6.64 11.03
N GLY A 74 7.24 6.10 12.03
CA GLY A 74 6.22 5.06 11.81
C GLY A 74 6.72 3.88 10.97
N ASN A 75 6.27 3.79 9.71
CA ASN A 75 6.73 2.81 8.72
C ASN A 75 7.38 3.44 7.47
N ALA A 76 7.69 4.75 7.52
CA ALA A 76 8.45 5.46 6.50
C ALA A 76 9.97 5.35 6.77
N ASP A 77 10.78 5.40 5.72
CA ASP A 77 12.23 5.49 5.80
C ASP A 77 12.70 6.94 6.03
N GLY A 78 11.87 7.91 5.63
CA GLY A 78 12.09 9.33 5.88
C GLY A 78 10.88 10.18 5.51
N VAL A 79 11.04 11.49 5.72
CA VAL A 79 10.11 12.52 5.28
C VAL A 79 10.87 13.53 4.45
N ALA A 80 10.32 13.90 3.30
CA ALA A 80 10.82 14.98 2.48
C ALA A 80 9.82 16.14 2.47
N ILE A 81 10.33 17.36 2.57
CA ILE A 81 9.58 18.58 2.34
C ILE A 81 9.74 18.91 0.86
N VAL A 82 8.63 18.92 0.13
CA VAL A 82 8.61 19.13 -1.33
C VAL A 82 7.84 20.40 -1.67
N ASP A 83 8.20 21.03 -2.78
CA ASP A 83 7.39 22.11 -3.35
C ASP A 83 6.05 21.53 -3.84
N ALA A 84 4.93 22.19 -3.49
CA ALA A 84 3.61 21.70 -3.85
C ALA A 84 3.34 21.71 -5.37
N ASN A 85 4.11 22.46 -6.16
CA ASN A 85 3.91 22.60 -7.60
C ASN A 85 4.64 21.51 -8.41
N ASP A 86 5.90 21.25 -8.06
CA ASP A 86 6.79 20.39 -8.84
C ASP A 86 7.08 19.06 -8.14
N GLY A 87 6.73 18.89 -6.85
CA GLY A 87 6.98 17.67 -6.09
C GLY A 87 8.45 17.39 -5.81
N GLU A 88 9.32 18.33 -6.16
CA GLU A 88 10.76 18.29 -5.90
C GLU A 88 11.05 18.64 -4.44
N PRO A 89 11.95 17.92 -3.77
CA PRO A 89 12.36 18.23 -2.41
C PRO A 89 13.20 19.50 -2.35
N ILE A 90 13.00 20.27 -1.28
CA ILE A 90 13.83 21.46 -0.99
C ILE A 90 15.23 21.05 -0.53
N ASP A 91 16.17 22.01 -0.56
CA ASP A 91 17.51 21.81 0.01
C ASP A 91 17.42 21.46 1.48
N ASP A 92 18.15 20.44 1.92
CA ASP A 92 18.12 19.91 3.29
C ASP A 92 16.72 19.51 3.82
N GLY A 93 15.70 19.48 2.97
CA GLY A 93 14.31 19.16 3.34
C GLY A 93 14.02 17.69 3.62
N VAL A 94 15.05 16.84 3.67
CA VAL A 94 14.91 15.39 3.87
C VAL A 94 15.28 15.03 5.31
N LEU A 95 14.25 14.69 6.08
CA LEU A 95 14.32 14.29 7.47
C LEU A 95 14.26 12.76 7.57
N THR A 96 15.41 12.11 7.80
CA THR A 96 15.54 10.64 7.93
C THR A 96 15.58 10.13 9.37
N SER A 97 15.56 11.02 10.37
CA SER A 97 15.69 10.67 11.79
C SER A 97 14.74 11.51 12.64
N THR A 98 14.18 10.89 13.67
CA THR A 98 13.34 11.58 14.65
C THR A 98 14.13 12.65 15.40
N GLY A 99 13.51 13.81 15.61
CA GLY A 99 14.12 14.98 16.24
C GLY A 99 14.91 15.88 15.29
N MET A 100 15.02 15.54 14.00
CA MET A 100 15.45 16.52 12.99
C MET A 100 14.31 17.49 12.69
N ALA A 101 14.67 18.75 12.51
CA ALA A 101 13.77 19.80 12.10
C ALA A 101 14.45 20.61 11.01
N GLU A 102 13.66 21.04 10.04
CA GLU A 102 14.09 21.92 8.97
C GLU A 102 13.20 23.15 8.95
N THR A 103 13.83 24.30 8.75
CA THR A 103 13.14 25.59 8.69
C THR A 103 13.04 26.04 7.24
N VAL A 104 11.83 26.35 6.80
CA VAL A 104 11.56 26.78 5.42
C VAL A 104 11.24 28.28 5.39
N GLU A 105 12.14 29.05 4.77
CA GLU A 105 12.06 30.52 4.62
C GLU A 105 11.92 30.95 3.14
N ASN A 106 11.14 30.23 2.35
CA ASN A 106 10.99 30.54 0.92
C ASN A 106 9.64 31.24 0.68
N GLY A 107 9.66 32.57 0.67
CA GLY A 107 8.47 33.41 0.56
C GLY A 107 7.50 33.05 -0.59
N ASP A 108 6.24 33.38 -0.36
CA ASP A 108 5.03 33.14 -1.18
C ASP A 108 5.00 31.80 -1.92
N LYS A 109 5.34 30.69 -1.23
CA LYS A 109 5.31 29.33 -1.79
C LYS A 109 4.60 28.35 -0.87
N SER A 110 3.93 27.38 -1.50
CA SER A 110 3.29 26.26 -0.81
C SER A 110 4.21 25.04 -0.80
N TYR A 111 4.30 24.39 0.36
CA TYR A 111 5.11 23.21 0.61
C TYR A 111 4.24 22.05 1.06
N THR A 112 4.64 20.85 0.66
CA THR A 112 3.99 19.61 1.06
C THR A 112 5.00 18.73 1.77
N VAL A 113 4.58 18.14 2.88
CA VAL A 113 5.38 17.19 3.65
C VAL A 113 4.97 15.79 3.20
N VAL A 114 5.93 15.04 2.66
CA VAL A 114 5.73 13.71 2.08
C VAL A 114 6.56 12.69 2.86
N ALA A 115 5.92 11.68 3.42
CA ALA A 115 6.59 10.51 3.95
C ALA A 115 6.91 9.54 2.80
N TYR A 116 8.08 8.90 2.82
CA TYR A 116 8.49 7.99 1.77
C TYR A 116 9.07 6.68 2.32
N ILE A 117 8.97 5.61 1.51
CA ILE A 117 9.65 4.32 1.72
C ILE A 117 10.61 4.12 0.55
N GLY A 118 11.87 3.83 0.86
CA GLY A 118 12.96 3.70 -0.10
C GLY A 118 14.14 4.60 0.22
N GLU A 119 15.10 4.60 -0.69
CA GLU A 119 16.31 5.43 -0.63
C GLU A 119 16.12 6.61 -1.58
N LEU A 120 16.28 7.83 -1.08
CA LEU A 120 16.40 9.03 -1.92
C LEU A 120 17.88 9.27 -2.20
N ASP A 121 18.19 9.78 -3.39
CA ASP A 121 19.56 10.13 -3.75
C ASP A 121 20.11 11.24 -2.84
N ASP A 122 21.43 11.25 -2.61
CA ASP A 122 22.13 12.19 -1.72
C ASP A 122 21.93 13.67 -2.11
N GLU A 123 21.52 13.94 -3.35
CA GLU A 123 21.07 15.25 -3.84
C GLU A 123 19.72 15.05 -4.55
N PRO A 124 18.59 15.06 -3.82
CA PRO A 124 17.30 14.69 -4.39
C PRO A 124 16.70 15.79 -5.30
N LYS A 125 17.51 16.79 -5.69
CA LYS A 125 17.11 17.93 -6.50
C LYS A 125 16.99 17.54 -7.98
N GLY A 126 15.85 17.93 -8.59
CA GLY A 126 15.62 17.79 -10.03
C GLY A 126 14.79 16.59 -10.45
N GLU A 127 14.35 15.74 -9.52
CA GLU A 127 13.31 14.75 -9.76
C GLU A 127 12.30 14.73 -8.60
N PRO A 128 10.99 14.56 -8.88
CA PRO A 128 9.98 14.43 -7.83
C PRO A 128 10.25 13.25 -6.91
N VAL A 129 9.91 13.37 -5.62
CA VAL A 129 10.11 12.29 -4.63
C VAL A 129 9.35 11.02 -5.02
N ASP A 130 8.20 11.15 -5.70
CA ASP A 130 7.38 10.04 -6.19
C ASP A 130 8.08 9.19 -7.25
N ASP A 131 9.01 9.77 -8.01
CA ASP A 131 9.75 9.07 -9.07
C ASP A 131 10.99 8.34 -8.51
N GLN A 132 11.50 8.78 -7.35
CA GLN A 132 12.67 8.22 -6.68
C GLN A 132 12.32 7.15 -5.63
N ALA A 133 11.23 7.36 -4.88
CA ALA A 133 10.83 6.48 -3.79
C ALA A 133 10.00 5.29 -4.27
N THR A 134 10.02 4.21 -3.47
CA THR A 134 9.20 3.02 -3.75
C THR A 134 7.73 3.25 -3.41
N ALA A 135 7.45 4.07 -2.40
CA ALA A 135 6.11 4.54 -2.04
C ALA A 135 6.20 5.90 -1.37
N THR A 136 5.19 6.75 -1.56
CA THR A 136 5.08 8.08 -0.96
C THR A 136 3.68 8.33 -0.41
N ALA A 137 3.58 9.20 0.59
CA ALA A 137 2.32 9.58 1.20
C ALA A 137 2.41 11.01 1.74
N THR A 138 1.46 11.86 1.34
CA THR A 138 1.35 13.21 1.88
C THR A 138 0.83 13.17 3.32
N ILE A 139 1.57 13.81 4.23
CA ILE A 139 1.23 13.85 5.66
C ILE A 139 0.87 15.26 6.16
N GLY A 140 1.17 16.29 5.39
CA GLY A 140 0.76 17.67 5.68
C GLY A 140 1.12 18.63 4.56
N ASP A 141 0.55 19.82 4.62
CA ASP A 141 0.81 20.94 3.73
C ASP A 141 0.91 22.24 4.55
N PHE A 142 1.71 23.18 4.07
CA PHE A 142 1.86 24.51 4.65
C PHE A 142 2.23 25.53 3.57
N GLU A 143 2.04 26.81 3.86
CA GLU A 143 2.37 27.91 2.97
C GLU A 143 3.27 28.90 3.72
N VAL A 144 4.27 29.43 3.03
CA VAL A 144 5.18 30.44 3.56
C VAL A 144 4.88 31.75 2.84
N ASP A 145 4.47 32.78 3.58
CA ASP A 145 4.24 34.13 3.09
C ASP A 145 5.57 34.88 2.90
N GLY A 146 5.68 35.65 1.82
CA GLY A 146 6.78 36.59 1.61
C GLY A 146 6.51 37.93 2.30
N ASP A 147 7.52 38.48 2.98
CA ASP A 147 7.51 39.85 3.52
C ASP A 147 7.44 40.95 2.42
#